data_AF-A0A9D9QRQ9-F1
#
_entry.id   AF-A0A9D9QRQ9-F1
#
_cell.length_a   1.000
_cell.length_b   1.000
_cell.length_c   1.000
_cell.angle_alpha   90.00
_cell.angle_beta   90.00
_cell.angle_gamma   90.00
#
_symmetry.space_group_name_H-M   'P 1'
#
loop_
_entity.id
_entity.type
_entity.pdbx_description
1 polymer ?
#
loop_
_entity_poly.entity_id
_entity_poly.type
_entity_poly.pdbx_seq_one_letter_code
_entity_poly.pdbx_strand_id
1 'polypeptide(L)'
;HPELTEPQVVLPMRNLASLRRELFPAEQCRLAQLLIERVVIANGGLEIIWRDQGWQELAGELIPGTIGAELQEWEQQEVEA
;
A
#
# COMPACT_ATOMS: atom_id res chain seq x y z
N HIS A 1 -7.93 2.40 -17.22
CA HIS A 1 -7.46 1.50 -16.13
C HIS A 1 -8.23 0.20 -16.22
N PRO A 2 -7.61 -0.98 -16.03
CA PRO A 2 -8.34 -2.24 -16.01
C PRO A 2 -9.36 -2.21 -14.87
N GLU A 3 -10.55 -2.76 -15.10
CA GLU A 3 -11.58 -2.88 -14.06
C GLU A 3 -11.13 -3.92 -13.03
N LEU A 4 -10.75 -3.45 -11.84
CA LEU A 4 -10.42 -4.30 -10.71
C LEU A 4 -11.71 -4.93 -10.18
N THR A 5 -11.76 -6.26 -10.11
CA THR A 5 -12.88 -6.97 -9.49
C THR A 5 -12.71 -7.05 -7.98
N GLU A 6 -13.82 -7.14 -7.24
CA GLU A 6 -13.81 -7.24 -5.77
C GLU A 6 -12.85 -8.32 -5.23
N PRO A 7 -12.80 -9.56 -5.76
CA PRO A 7 -11.88 -10.59 -5.27
C PRO A 7 -10.40 -10.25 -5.51
N GLN A 8 -10.10 -9.52 -6.59
CA GLN A 8 -8.73 -9.10 -6.93
C GLN A 8 -8.19 -8.03 -5.98
N VAL A 9 -9.06 -7.34 -5.24
CA VAL A 9 -8.66 -6.26 -4.32
C VAL A 9 -8.79 -6.68 -2.86
N VAL A 10 -9.86 -7.39 -2.50
CA VAL A 10 -10.18 -7.70 -1.09
C VAL A 10 -9.10 -8.56 -0.43
N LEU A 11 -8.62 -9.61 -1.11
CA LEU A 11 -7.62 -10.51 -0.53
C LEU A 11 -6.25 -9.83 -0.38
N PRO A 12 -5.70 -9.15 -1.41
CA PRO A 12 -4.40 -8.47 -1.26
C PRO A 12 -4.44 -7.31 -0.28
N MET A 13 -5.53 -6.54 -0.23
CA MET A 13 -5.68 -5.44 0.74
C MET A 13 -5.73 -5.94 2.18
N ARG A 14 -6.41 -7.07 2.44
CA ARG A 14 -6.42 -7.70 3.77
C ARG A 14 -5.02 -8.19 4.17
N ASN A 15 -4.28 -8.75 3.21
CA ASN A 15 -2.92 -9.22 3.44
C ASN A 15 -1.99 -8.04 3.73
N LEU A 16 -2.05 -6.97 2.94
CA LEU A 16 -1.30 -5.73 3.19
C LEU A 16 -1.61 -5.16 4.58
N ALA A 17 -2.88 -5.12 5.00
CA ALA A 17 -3.25 -4.62 6.32
C ALA A 17 -2.60 -5.44 7.46
N SER A 18 -2.44 -6.75 7.25
CA SER A 18 -1.79 -7.65 8.20
C SER A 18 -0.27 -7.43 8.25
N LEU A 19 0.35 -7.23 7.08
CA LEU A 19 1.81 -7.15 6.92
C LEU A 19 2.37 -5.72 6.98
N ARG A 20 1.52 -4.69 7.04
CA ARG A 20 1.94 -3.27 7.04
C ARG A 20 3.04 -2.92 8.05
N ARG A 21 3.06 -3.60 9.20
CA ARG A 21 4.06 -3.37 10.27
C ARG A 21 5.40 -4.05 10.00
N GLU A 22 5.41 -5.03 9.12
CA GLU A 22 6.60 -5.79 8.70
C GLU A 22 7.25 -5.18 7.45
N LEU A 23 6.52 -4.29 6.75
CA LEU A 23 7.08 -3.52 5.63
C LEU A 23 8.26 -2.66 6.08
N PHE A 24 9.25 -2.53 5.19
CA PHE A 24 10.38 -1.63 5.38
C PHE A 24 9.91 -0.19 5.61
N PRO A 25 10.62 0.60 6.44
CA PRO A 25 10.24 2.00 6.70
C PRO A 25 10.10 2.84 5.43
N ALA A 26 10.93 2.57 4.41
CA ALA A 26 10.86 3.24 3.12
C ALA A 26 9.53 2.96 2.40
N GLU A 27 9.07 1.72 2.44
CA GLU A 27 7.83 1.31 1.79
C GLU A 27 6.59 1.83 2.52
N GLN A 28 6.60 1.86 3.85
CA GLN A 28 5.55 2.52 4.63
C GLN A 28 5.42 4.01 4.26
N CYS A 29 6.55 4.69 4.06
CA CYS A 29 6.59 6.09 3.61
C CYS A 29 6.10 6.26 2.17
N ARG A 30 6.46 5.35 1.26
CA ARG A 30 5.98 5.37 -0.13
C ARG A 30 4.47 5.20 -0.18
N LEU A 31 3.93 4.21 0.53
CA LEU A 31 2.48 3.98 0.63
C LEU A 31 1.75 5.16 1.26
N ALA A 32 2.33 5.79 2.30
CA ALA A 32 1.77 7.01 2.86
C ALA A 32 1.70 8.15 1.82
N GLN A 33 2.75 8.34 1.02
CA GLN A 33 2.79 9.35 -0.03
C GLN A 33 1.84 9.04 -1.20
N LEU A 34 1.60 7.76 -1.48
CA LEU A 34 0.65 7.30 -2.49
C LEU A 34 -0.79 7.61 -2.07
N LEU A 35 -1.12 7.32 -0.81
CA LEU A 35 -2.48 7.38 -0.29
C LEU A 35 -2.88 8.77 0.21
N ILE A 36 -1.94 9.58 0.68
CA ILE A 36 -2.22 10.88 1.28
C ILE A 36 -2.12 11.96 0.20
N GLU A 37 -3.23 12.67 -0.03
CA GLU A 37 -3.24 13.88 -0.85
C GLU A 37 -2.63 15.05 -0.09
N ARG A 38 -3.03 15.23 1.18
CA ARG A 38 -2.61 16.38 1.99
C ARG A 38 -2.73 16.08 3.48
N VAL A 39 -1.81 16.64 4.25
CA VAL A 39 -1.89 16.66 5.71
C VAL A 39 -2.12 18.09 6.16
N VAL A 40 -3.19 18.32 6.91
CA VAL A 40 -3.52 19.61 7.52
C VAL A 40 -3.24 19.52 9.02
N ILE A 41 -2.33 20.36 9.49
CA ILE A 41 -1.99 20.47 10.92
C ILE A 41 -2.71 21.69 11.46
N ALA A 42 -3.67 21.47 12.36
CA ALA A 42 -4.43 22.52 13.00
C ALA A 42 -4.13 22.53 14.52
N ASN A 43 -4.47 23.64 15.19
CA ASN A 43 -4.28 23.75 16.63
C ASN A 43 -5.15 22.71 17.36
N GLY A 44 -4.52 21.61 17.76
CA GLY A 44 -5.14 20.50 18.49
C GLY A 44 -5.48 19.25 17.68
N GLY A 45 -5.09 19.18 16.39
CA GLY A 45 -5.44 18.00 15.57
C GLY A 45 -4.63 17.83 14.29
N LEU A 46 -4.75 16.62 13.74
CA LEU A 46 -4.21 16.21 12.45
C LEU A 46 -5.38 15.80 11.56
N GLU A 47 -5.53 16.44 10.41
CA GLU A 47 -6.49 16.03 9.39
C GLU A 47 -5.73 15.51 8.17
N ILE A 48 -6.14 14.34 7.67
CA ILE A 48 -5.54 13.68 6.52
C ILE A 48 -6.57 13.67 5.40
N ILE A 49 -6.24 14.32 4.29
CA ILE A 49 -7.00 14.25 3.04
C ILE A 49 -6.41 13.10 2.22
N TRP A 50 -7.24 12.13 1.88
CA TRP A 50 -6.86 10.92 1.15
C TRP A 50 -7.02 11.12 -0.36
N ARG A 51 -6.11 10.53 -1.14
CA ARG A 51 -6.20 10.50 -2.60
C ARG A 51 -7.07 9.32 -3.03
N ASP A 52 -8.21 9.59 -3.64
CA ASP A 52 -9.11 8.53 -4.17
C ASP A 52 -8.40 7.60 -5.15
N GLN A 53 -7.57 8.17 -6.04
CA GLN A 53 -6.79 7.40 -7.03
C GLN A 53 -5.69 6.55 -6.39
N GLY A 54 -5.14 6.97 -5.24
CA GLY A 54 -4.04 6.27 -4.57
C GLY A 54 -4.45 4.86 -4.12
N TRP A 55 -5.72 4.67 -3.75
CA TRP A 55 -6.25 3.35 -3.39
C TRP A 55 -6.34 2.40 -4.58
N GLN A 56 -6.71 2.91 -5.76
CA GLN A 56 -6.76 2.09 -6.98
C GLN A 56 -5.37 1.73 -7.48
N GLU A 57 -4.41 2.67 -7.41
CA GLU A 57 -3.01 2.42 -7.74
C GLU A 57 -2.41 1.36 -6.81
N LEU A 58 -2.62 1.50 -5.49
CA LEU A 58 -2.19 0.51 -4.52
C LEU A 58 -2.81 -0.86 -4.77
N ALA A 59 -4.12 -0.93 -5.02
CA ALA A 59 -4.79 -2.19 -5.31
C ALA A 59 -4.22 -2.86 -6.57
N GLY A 60 -3.84 -2.07 -7.58
CA GLY A 60 -3.16 -2.56 -8.77
C GLY A 60 -1.76 -3.10 -8.48
N GLU A 61 -0.99 -2.42 -7.63
CA GLU A 61 0.36 -2.86 -7.21
C GLU A 61 0.35 -4.16 -6.40
N LEU A 62 -0.76 -4.51 -5.76
CA LEU A 62 -0.87 -5.71 -4.92
C LEU A 62 -1.36 -6.96 -5.69
N ILE A 63 -1.64 -6.84 -6.98
CA ILE A 63 -1.97 -7.97 -7.83
C ILE A 63 -0.70 -8.80 -8.08
N PRO A 64 -0.76 -10.14 -8.05
CA PRO A 64 0.38 -10.97 -8.41
C PRO A 64 0.95 -10.63 -9.80
N GLY A 65 2.28 -10.57 -9.93
CA GLY A 65 2.98 -10.24 -11.18
C GLY A 65 3.25 -8.74 -11.40
N THR A 66 3.19 -7.94 -10.33
CA THR A 66 3.60 -6.53 -10.31
C THR A 66 4.89 -6.35 -9.50
N ILE A 67 5.56 -5.22 -9.70
CA ILE A 67 6.81 -4.88 -8.99
C ILE A 67 6.64 -4.94 -7.46
N GLY A 68 5.47 -4.55 -6.93
CA GLY A 68 5.18 -4.63 -5.49
C GLY A 68 5.11 -6.06 -4.96
N ALA A 69 4.50 -6.98 -5.73
CA ALA A 69 4.46 -8.40 -5.38
C ALA A 69 5.86 -9.05 -5.49
N GLU A 70 6.63 -8.73 -6.53
CA GLU A 70 7.98 -9.26 -6.72
C GLU A 70 8.97 -8.78 -5.66
N LEU A 71 8.91 -7.50 -5.27
CA LEU A 71 9.75 -6.94 -4.19
C LEU A 71 9.46 -7.62 -2.86
N GLN A 72 8.19 -7.87 -2.53
CA GLN A 72 7.82 -8.57 -1.31
C GLN A 72 8.31 -10.03 -1.30
N GLU A 73 8.28 -10.72 -2.44
CA GLU A 73 8.82 -12.08 -2.57
C GLU A 73 10.35 -12.13 -2.39
N TRP A 74 11.07 -11.11 -2.85
CA TRP A 74 12.53 -11.02 -2.68
C TRP A 74 12.91 -10.72 -1.23
N GLU A 75 12.17 -9.84 -0.56
CA GLU A 75 12.37 -9.54 0.86
C GLU A 75 12.14 -10.78 1.75
N GLN A 76 11.14 -11.61 1.43
CA GLN A 76 10.90 -12.88 2.15
C GLN A 76 12.07 -13.87 1.99
N GLN A 77 12.71 -13.89 0.83
CA GLN A 77 13.87 -14.75 0.57
C GLN A 77 15.15 -14.24 1.26
N GLU A 78 15.34 -12.93 1.41
CA GLU A 78 16.48 -12.36 2.16
C GLU A 78 16.36 -12.56 3.67
N VAL A 79 15.14 -12.59 4.22
CA VAL A 79 14.92 -12.80 5.66
C VAL A 79 15.09 -14.28 6.07
N GLU A 80 14.94 -15.22 5.14
CA GLU A 80 15.12 -16.67 5.37
C GLU A 80 16.55 -17.18 5.15
N ALA A 81 17.47 -16.36 4.61
CA ALA A 81 18.87 -16.70 4.32
C ALA A 81 19.85 -16.29 5.44
#